data_AF-A0AAV4BWM8-F1
#
_entry.id   AF-A0AAV4BWM8-F1
#
_cell.length_a   1.000
_cell.length_b   1.000
_cell.length_c   1.000
_cell.angle_alpha   90.00
_cell.angle_beta   90.00
_cell.angle_gamma   90.00
#
_symmetry.space_group_name_H-M   'P 1'
#
loop_
_entity.id
_entity.type
_entity.pdbx_description
1 polymer ?
#
loop_
_entity_poly.entity_id
_entity_poly.type
_entity_poly.pdbx_seq_one_letter_code
_entity_poly.pdbx_strand_id
1 'polypeptide(L)'
;MKRYDLTEDGYRRKFRTCKPAEGESPDMFIVCIVMYLDRWIELSKTNKSYEKLKDFIVREQFMDACPEDLATSLREKDLPTLERVAKEADLFLKAINRKLCDQPRKVSQGNARPRMDSVRPLEPEKKFDGRQRAGEAKTSVADQRSCFKYKKTGHIARYCTAVDSTTKKASAGVVVKTTEVNTAEVRNLGRAPRWR
;
A
#
# COMPACT_ATOMS: atom_id res chain seq x y z
N MET A 1 33.34 -17.23 5.89
CA MET A 1 31.96 -17.19 5.36
C MET A 1 32.05 -17.17 3.84
N LYS A 2 31.54 -18.21 3.15
CA LYS A 2 31.54 -18.24 1.68
C LYS A 2 30.60 -17.12 1.20
N ARG A 3 31.16 -16.07 0.60
CA ARG A 3 30.39 -14.98 0.00
C ARG A 3 29.90 -15.50 -1.34
N TYR A 4 28.68 -16.01 -1.40
CA TYR A 4 28.03 -16.19 -2.69
C TYR A 4 27.88 -14.80 -3.29
N ASP A 5 28.42 -14.60 -4.50
CA ASP A 5 28.18 -13.38 -5.24
C ASP A 5 26.67 -13.23 -5.45
N LEU A 6 26.11 -12.11 -5.01
CA LEU A 6 24.69 -11.82 -5.19
C LEU A 6 24.40 -11.56 -6.67
N THR A 7 23.18 -11.89 -7.09
CA THR A 7 22.68 -11.50 -8.41
C THR A 7 22.46 -9.99 -8.48
N GLU A 8 22.25 -9.47 -9.69
CA GLU A 8 21.89 -8.06 -9.93
C GLU A 8 20.75 -7.59 -9.02
N ASP A 9 19.63 -8.32 -8.96
CA ASP A 9 18.49 -8.00 -8.09
C ASP A 9 18.86 -8.04 -6.59
N GLY A 10 19.79 -8.92 -6.20
CA GLY A 10 20.29 -9.00 -4.84
C GLY A 10 20.99 -7.71 -4.41
N TYR A 11 21.87 -7.16 -5.26
CA TYR A 11 22.54 -5.89 -5.00
C TYR A 11 21.58 -4.69 -5.08
N ARG A 12 20.65 -4.68 -6.05
CA ARG A 12 19.57 -3.70 -6.12
C ARG A 12 18.79 -3.60 -4.81
N ARG A 13 18.34 -4.76 -4.31
CA ARG A 13 17.55 -4.84 -3.08
C ARG A 13 18.35 -4.34 -1.89
N LYS A 14 19.63 -4.74 -1.77
CA LYS A 14 20.51 -4.21 -0.72
C LYS A 14 20.66 -2.70 -0.81
N PHE A 15 20.95 -2.15 -1.98
CA PHE A 15 21.06 -0.71 -2.18
C PHE A 15 19.78 0.02 -1.72
N ARG A 16 18.59 -0.46 -2.11
CA ARG A 16 17.31 0.20 -1.80
C ARG A 16 16.83 0.03 -0.36
N THR A 17 17.24 -1.04 0.33
CA THR A 17 16.70 -1.40 1.65
C THR A 17 17.73 -1.40 2.77
N CYS A 18 19.00 -1.13 2.48
CA CYS A 18 20.04 -1.05 3.48
C CYS A 18 19.73 0.02 4.55
N LYS A 19 20.14 -0.29 5.78
CA LYS A 19 20.03 0.58 6.94
C LYS A 19 21.34 0.47 7.72
N PRO A 20 21.76 1.53 8.41
CA PRO A 20 22.98 1.48 9.22
C PRO A 20 22.82 0.45 10.34
N ALA A 21 23.90 -0.28 10.62
CA ALA A 21 23.94 -1.18 11.77
C ALA A 21 24.11 -0.41 13.08
N GLU A 22 23.77 -1.05 14.20
CA GLU A 22 23.97 -0.46 15.53
C GLU A 22 25.47 -0.20 15.76
N GLY A 23 25.82 1.06 16.06
CA GLY A 23 27.21 1.48 16.23
C GLY A 23 28.02 1.64 14.93
N GLU A 24 27.41 1.53 13.75
CA GLU A 24 28.10 1.76 12.49
C GLU A 24 28.43 3.25 12.28
N SER A 25 29.68 3.53 11.89
CA SER A 25 30.08 4.89 11.52
C SER A 25 29.39 5.33 10.21
N PRO A 26 28.92 6.57 10.09
CA PRO A 26 28.33 7.09 8.86
C PRO A 26 29.22 6.90 7.62
N ASP A 27 30.54 7.09 7.75
CA ASP A 27 31.49 6.90 6.63
C ASP A 27 31.48 5.45 6.12
N MET A 28 31.45 4.49 7.06
CA MET A 28 31.39 3.06 6.71
C MET A 28 30.08 2.71 6.03
N PHE A 29 28.96 3.27 6.51
CA PHE A 29 27.66 3.03 5.89
C PHE A 29 27.58 3.61 4.47
N ILE A 30 28.15 4.80 4.23
CA ILE A 30 28.25 5.40 2.90
C ILE A 30 29.05 4.49 1.97
N VAL A 31 30.19 3.95 2.42
CA VAL A 31 31.00 2.98 1.65
C VAL A 31 30.18 1.74 1.29
N CYS A 32 29.36 1.23 2.23
CA CYS A 32 28.46 0.10 1.95
C CYS A 32 27.42 0.44 0.86
N ILE A 33 26.79 1.62 0.92
CA ILE A 33 25.82 2.07 -0.09
C ILE A 33 26.47 2.15 -1.47
N VAL A 34 27.64 2.80 -1.56
CA VAL A 34 28.40 2.93 -2.82
C VAL A 34 28.75 1.56 -3.38
N MET A 35 29.25 0.66 -2.54
CA MET A 35 29.58 -0.72 -2.94
C MET A 35 28.35 -1.45 -3.52
N TYR A 36 27.16 -1.31 -2.91
CA TYR A 36 25.96 -1.95 -3.44
C TYR A 36 25.56 -1.38 -4.80
N LEU A 37 25.65 -0.06 -4.97
CA LEU A 37 25.35 0.59 -6.24
C LEU A 37 26.34 0.18 -7.34
N ASP A 38 27.64 0.19 -7.03
CA ASP A 38 28.69 -0.17 -7.98
C ASP A 38 28.54 -1.61 -8.46
N ARG A 39 28.30 -2.54 -7.54
CA ARG A 39 28.06 -3.96 -7.89
C ARG A 39 26.78 -4.15 -8.68
N TRP A 40 25.74 -3.38 -8.38
CA TRP A 40 24.50 -3.42 -9.15
C TRP A 40 24.71 -2.93 -10.60
N ILE A 41 25.39 -1.81 -10.79
CA ILE A 41 25.72 -1.26 -12.13
C ILE A 41 26.63 -2.22 -12.90
N GLU A 42 27.63 -2.81 -12.23
CA GLU A 42 28.57 -3.74 -12.83
C GLU A 42 27.85 -4.99 -13.36
N LEU A 43 26.95 -5.59 -12.57
CA LEU A 43 26.22 -6.79 -12.95
C LEU A 43 25.13 -6.53 -14.00
N SER A 44 24.55 -5.32 -14.03
CA SER A 44 23.58 -4.93 -15.07
C SER A 44 24.23 -4.68 -16.43
N LYS A 45 25.58 -4.70 -16.50
CA LYS A 45 26.37 -4.41 -17.71
C LYS A 45 26.03 -3.05 -18.32
N THR A 46 25.52 -2.13 -17.52
CA THR A 46 25.17 -0.78 -17.97
C THR A 46 26.45 0.04 -18.15
N ASN A 47 26.58 0.72 -19.28
CA ASN A 47 27.70 1.64 -19.51
C ASN A 47 27.66 2.77 -18.48
N LYS A 48 28.80 3.10 -17.86
CA LYS A 48 28.93 4.15 -16.84
C LYS A 48 28.87 5.59 -17.39
N SER A 49 28.26 5.78 -18.56
CA SER A 49 27.89 7.09 -19.07
C SER A 49 26.71 7.65 -18.27
N TYR A 50 26.72 8.96 -18.03
CA TYR A 50 25.65 9.64 -17.31
C TYR A 50 24.25 9.31 -17.86
N GLU A 51 24.07 9.40 -19.19
CA GLU A 51 22.76 9.12 -19.81
C GLU A 51 22.33 7.66 -19.63
N LYS A 52 23.28 6.71 -19.70
CA LYS A 52 22.97 5.29 -19.53
C LYS A 52 22.65 4.94 -18.08
N LEU A 53 23.34 5.56 -17.13
CA LEU A 53 23.01 5.41 -15.70
C LEU A 53 21.65 6.03 -15.38
N LYS A 54 21.34 7.20 -15.95
CA LYS A 54 20.04 7.85 -15.81
C LYS A 54 18.92 6.96 -16.35
N ASP A 55 19.06 6.45 -17.58
CA ASP A 55 18.10 5.52 -18.19
C ASP A 55 17.90 4.27 -17.32
N PHE A 56 19.00 3.69 -16.83
CA PHE A 56 18.99 2.53 -15.95
C PHE A 56 18.20 2.79 -14.66
N ILE A 57 18.52 3.86 -13.93
CA ILE A 57 17.85 4.18 -12.66
C ILE A 57 16.35 4.47 -12.87
N VAL A 58 16.00 5.20 -13.94
CA VAL A 58 14.59 5.51 -14.26
C VAL A 58 13.81 4.25 -14.61
N ARG A 59 14.39 3.34 -15.41
CA ARG A 59 13.77 2.06 -15.77
C ARG A 59 13.49 1.21 -14.53
N GLU A 60 14.46 1.10 -13.62
CA GLU A 60 14.32 0.34 -12.39
C GLU A 60 13.23 0.93 -11.49
N GLN A 61 13.19 2.26 -11.36
CA GLN A 61 12.14 2.95 -10.61
C GLN A 61 10.75 2.75 -11.23
N PHE A 62 10.65 2.73 -12.57
CA PHE A 62 9.40 2.45 -13.27
C PHE A 62 8.90 1.03 -12.99
N MET A 63 9.78 0.04 -13.09
CA MET A 63 9.44 -1.35 -12.78
C MET A 63 8.98 -1.53 -11.33
N ASP A 64 9.57 -0.81 -10.39
CA ASP A 64 9.16 -0.85 -8.97
C ASP A 64 7.82 -0.14 -8.69
N ALA A 65 7.41 0.82 -9.54
CA ALA A 65 6.15 1.54 -9.42
C ALA A 65 4.98 0.86 -10.14
N CYS A 66 5.26 -0.01 -11.09
CA CYS A 66 4.26 -0.71 -11.89
C CYS A 66 3.64 -1.91 -11.15
N PRO A 67 2.47 -2.39 -11.60
CA PRO A 67 1.94 -3.69 -11.19
C PRO A 67 2.96 -4.82 -11.40
N GLU A 68 2.99 -5.79 -10.48
CA GLU A 68 3.99 -6.87 -10.44
C GLU A 68 4.01 -7.73 -11.71
N ASP A 69 2.84 -7.99 -12.30
CA ASP A 69 2.69 -8.73 -13.54
C ASP A 69 3.35 -8.00 -14.72
N LEU A 70 3.13 -6.69 -14.82
CA LEU A 70 3.77 -5.85 -15.82
C LEU A 70 5.29 -5.77 -15.59
N ALA A 71 5.72 -5.51 -14.35
CA ALA A 71 7.13 -5.41 -14.00
C ALA A 71 7.90 -6.69 -14.34
N THR A 72 7.31 -7.85 -14.03
CA THR A 72 7.89 -9.17 -14.37
C THR A 72 8.05 -9.33 -15.88
N SER A 73 6.99 -9.06 -16.65
CA SER A 73 7.06 -9.16 -18.13
C SER A 73 8.11 -8.24 -18.74
N LEU A 74 8.30 -7.04 -18.19
CA LEU A 74 9.30 -6.08 -18.68
C LEU A 74 10.74 -6.50 -18.35
N ARG A 75 10.98 -7.11 -17.19
CA ARG A 75 12.30 -7.61 -16.79
C ARG A 75 12.77 -8.77 -17.65
N GLU A 76 11.84 -9.61 -18.12
CA GLU A 76 12.15 -10.74 -19.00
C GLU A 76 12.63 -10.32 -20.41
N LYS A 77 12.25 -9.13 -20.87
CA LYS A 77 12.40 -8.70 -22.28
C LYS A 77 13.70 -7.96 -22.61
N ASP A 78 14.62 -7.81 -21.65
CA ASP A 78 15.88 -7.06 -21.76
C ASP A 78 15.77 -5.77 -22.60
N LEU A 79 15.10 -4.76 -22.03
CA LEU A 79 14.80 -3.50 -22.72
C LEU A 79 15.83 -2.41 -22.31
N PRO A 80 16.75 -2.01 -23.22
CA PRO A 80 17.85 -1.12 -22.86
C PRO A 80 17.51 0.38 -22.93
N THR A 81 16.34 0.75 -23.46
CA THR A 81 15.93 2.17 -23.61
C THR A 81 14.56 2.40 -23.00
N LEU A 82 14.37 3.59 -22.43
CA LEU A 82 13.11 4.00 -21.80
C LEU A 82 11.93 3.99 -22.79
N GLU A 83 12.17 4.38 -24.04
CA GLU A 83 11.15 4.34 -25.11
C GLU A 83 10.63 2.92 -25.35
N ARG A 84 11.53 1.92 -25.37
CA ARG A 84 11.14 0.52 -25.54
C ARG A 84 10.36 0.00 -24.35
N VAL A 85 10.76 0.39 -23.13
CA VAL A 85 10.02 0.06 -21.90
C VAL A 85 8.60 0.62 -21.94
N ALA A 86 8.43 1.90 -22.32
CA ALA A 86 7.12 2.53 -22.43
C ALA A 86 6.25 1.85 -23.50
N LYS A 87 6.80 1.62 -24.69
CA LYS A 87 6.08 0.97 -25.79
C LYS A 87 5.61 -0.44 -25.41
N GLU A 88 6.47 -1.22 -24.76
CA GLU A 88 6.13 -2.58 -24.35
C GLU A 88 5.10 -2.59 -23.21
N ALA A 89 5.20 -1.65 -22.27
CA ALA A 89 4.21 -1.48 -21.23
C ALA A 89 2.82 -1.14 -21.80
N ASP A 90 2.77 -0.23 -22.78
CA ASP A 90 1.53 0.11 -23.48
C ASP A 90 0.93 -1.11 -24.20
N LEU A 91 1.75 -1.90 -24.90
CA LEU A 91 1.30 -3.11 -25.58
C LEU A 91 0.74 -4.14 -24.60
N PHE A 92 1.46 -4.38 -23.50
CA PHE A 92 1.02 -5.29 -22.44
C PHE A 92 -0.34 -4.85 -21.88
N LEU A 93 -0.46 -3.59 -21.45
CA LEU A 93 -1.68 -3.03 -20.87
C LEU A 93 -2.87 -3.07 -21.84
N LYS A 94 -2.64 -2.80 -23.13
CA LYS A 94 -3.66 -2.93 -24.17
C LYS A 94 -4.12 -4.37 -24.35
N ALA A 95 -3.20 -5.33 -24.34
CA ALA A 95 -3.54 -6.75 -24.48
C ALA A 95 -4.38 -7.27 -23.32
N ILE A 96 -4.10 -6.83 -22.09
CA ILE A 96 -4.85 -7.22 -20.89
C ILE A 96 -6.05 -6.31 -20.59
N ASN A 97 -6.29 -5.27 -21.41
CA ASN A 97 -7.33 -4.25 -21.22
C ASN A 97 -7.35 -3.64 -19.82
N ARG A 98 -6.18 -3.16 -19.36
CA ARG A 98 -5.97 -2.58 -18.03
C ARG A 98 -5.29 -1.21 -18.15
N LYS A 99 -5.54 -0.33 -17.20
CA LYS A 99 -4.82 0.95 -17.05
C LYS A 99 -3.64 0.78 -16.10
N LEU A 100 -2.60 1.58 -16.28
CA LEU A 100 -1.40 1.55 -15.42
C LEU A 100 -1.73 1.81 -13.93
N CYS A 101 -2.73 2.65 -13.66
CA CYS A 101 -3.17 3.01 -12.31
C CYS A 101 -4.11 1.98 -11.65
N ASP A 102 -4.55 0.96 -12.38
CA ASP A 102 -5.44 -0.05 -11.83
C ASP A 102 -4.67 -0.82 -10.77
N GLN A 103 -5.04 -0.64 -9.50
CA GLN A 103 -4.40 -1.40 -8.43
C GLN A 103 -4.77 -2.88 -8.57
N PRO A 104 -3.83 -3.81 -8.33
CA PRO A 104 -4.22 -5.20 -8.12
C PRO A 104 -5.22 -5.18 -6.97
N ARG A 105 -6.44 -5.67 -7.21
CA ARG A 105 -7.44 -5.79 -6.14
C ARG A 105 -6.77 -6.62 -5.06
N LYS A 106 -6.44 -6.00 -3.92
CA LYS A 106 -6.11 -6.76 -2.73
C LYS A 106 -7.33 -7.63 -2.50
N VAL A 107 -7.21 -8.93 -2.79
CA VAL A 107 -8.12 -9.91 -2.24
C VAL A 107 -7.96 -9.67 -0.76
N SER A 108 -8.90 -8.91 -0.19
CA SER A 108 -9.02 -8.86 1.25
C SER A 108 -9.22 -10.32 1.57
N GLN A 109 -8.20 -10.96 2.15
CA GLN A 109 -8.40 -12.10 3.01
C GLN A 109 -9.30 -11.54 4.11
N GLY A 110 -10.60 -11.46 3.80
CA GLY A 110 -11.61 -11.46 4.82
C GLY A 110 -11.26 -12.67 5.65
N ASN A 111 -11.08 -12.44 6.94
CA ASN A 111 -11.00 -13.51 7.92
C ASN A 111 -12.30 -14.32 7.83
N ALA A 112 -12.41 -15.19 6.83
CA ALA A 112 -13.24 -16.36 6.88
C ALA A 112 -12.52 -17.28 7.87
N ARG A 113 -12.74 -17.01 9.17
CA ARG A 113 -12.47 -18.00 10.19
C ARG A 113 -13.15 -19.29 9.73
N PRO A 114 -12.45 -20.43 9.67
CA PRO A 114 -13.15 -21.69 9.47
C PRO A 114 -14.13 -21.80 10.64
N ARG A 115 -15.43 -21.90 10.35
CA ARG A 115 -16.37 -22.40 11.35
C ARG A 115 -15.90 -23.81 11.66
N MET A 116 -15.35 -23.98 12.85
CA MET A 116 -15.02 -25.30 13.38
C MET A 116 -16.37 -25.95 13.71
N ASP A 117 -16.96 -26.64 12.73
CA ASP A 117 -18.10 -27.50 12.99
C ASP A 117 -17.62 -28.58 13.95
N SER A 118 -18.08 -28.49 15.19
CA SER A 118 -17.77 -29.44 16.24
C SER A 118 -18.36 -30.78 15.83
N VAL A 119 -17.49 -31.68 15.37
CA VAL A 119 -17.84 -33.09 15.15
C VAL A 119 -18.26 -33.66 16.50
N ARG A 120 -19.58 -33.84 16.65
CA ARG A 120 -20.19 -34.52 17.78
C ARG A 120 -19.91 -36.03 17.61
N PRO A 121 -19.38 -36.73 18.64
CA PRO A 121 -19.16 -38.17 18.53
C PRO A 121 -20.48 -38.91 18.28
N LEU A 122 -20.48 -39.80 17.29
CA LEU A 122 -21.56 -40.73 16.99
C LEU A 122 -21.54 -41.86 18.03
N GLU A 123 -22.63 -42.00 18.78
CA GLU A 123 -22.98 -43.23 19.51
C GLU A 123 -24.37 -43.70 19.05
N PRO A 124 -24.64 -45.02 19.09
CA PRO A 124 -25.48 -45.69 18.11
C PRO A 124 -26.99 -45.67 18.41
N GLU A 125 -27.72 -45.86 17.31
CA GLU A 125 -29.16 -45.77 17.09
C GLU A 125 -30.06 -46.52 18.09
N LYS A 126 -31.18 -45.88 18.47
CA LYS A 126 -32.43 -46.59 18.80
C LYS A 126 -33.63 -45.90 18.15
N LYS A 127 -34.55 -46.76 17.72
CA LYS A 127 -35.57 -46.61 16.67
C LYS A 127 -36.88 -45.96 17.16
N PHE A 128 -37.62 -45.40 16.18
CA PHE A 128 -39.10 -45.38 16.00
C PHE A 128 -39.94 -44.73 17.14
N ASP A 129 -40.96 -43.89 16.95
CA ASP A 129 -42.08 -43.93 16.00
C ASP A 129 -42.83 -42.58 15.97
N GLY A 130 -43.48 -42.27 14.83
CA GLY A 130 -44.89 -41.87 14.82
C GLY A 130 -45.32 -40.40 15.01
N ARG A 131 -45.83 -39.84 13.90
CA ARG A 131 -47.16 -39.17 13.77
C ARG A 131 -47.30 -37.64 13.97
N GLN A 132 -47.50 -36.99 12.81
CA GLN A 132 -48.48 -35.93 12.44
C GLN A 132 -48.56 -34.57 13.18
N ARG A 133 -48.63 -33.53 12.33
CA ARG A 133 -49.57 -32.38 12.26
C ARG A 133 -49.02 -30.96 12.51
N ALA A 134 -49.73 -30.06 11.83
CA ALA A 134 -49.45 -28.67 11.51
C ALA A 134 -49.37 -27.72 12.71
N GLY A 135 -48.71 -26.57 12.49
CA GLY A 135 -49.02 -25.31 13.16
C GLY A 135 -47.85 -24.66 13.90
N GLU A 136 -47.86 -23.33 13.85
CA GLU A 136 -47.27 -22.39 14.81
C GLU A 136 -45.89 -21.80 14.51
N ALA A 137 -45.95 -20.55 14.06
CA ALA A 137 -44.90 -19.55 14.14
C ALA A 137 -44.32 -19.49 15.57
N LYS A 138 -42.98 -19.57 15.69
CA LYS A 138 -42.29 -19.27 16.93
C LYS A 138 -41.16 -18.26 16.68
N THR A 139 -41.57 -17.00 16.89
CA THR A 139 -40.90 -16.00 17.73
C THR A 139 -39.38 -15.93 17.64
N SER A 140 -38.92 -14.77 17.13
CA SER A 140 -37.54 -14.32 17.14
C SER A 140 -36.85 -14.57 18.49
N VAL A 141 -35.72 -15.27 18.45
CA VAL A 141 -34.72 -15.18 19.51
C VAL A 141 -34.33 -13.70 19.59
N ALA A 142 -34.74 -13.04 20.67
CA ALA A 142 -34.51 -11.62 20.88
C ALA A 142 -33.02 -11.33 20.73
N ASP A 143 -32.67 -10.61 19.66
CA ASP A 143 -31.31 -10.19 19.40
C ASP A 143 -30.88 -9.20 20.49
N GLN A 144 -30.14 -9.69 21.48
CA GLN A 144 -29.66 -8.91 22.63
C GLN A 144 -28.56 -7.90 22.25
N ARG A 145 -28.26 -7.73 20.96
CA ARG A 145 -27.27 -6.75 20.49
C ARG A 145 -27.73 -5.32 20.81
N SER A 146 -26.90 -4.61 21.58
CA SER A 146 -27.11 -3.21 21.93
C SER A 146 -26.36 -2.27 20.99
N CYS A 147 -26.89 -1.06 20.86
CA CYS A 147 -26.24 0.00 20.09
C CYS A 147 -24.92 0.41 20.74
N PHE A 148 -23.82 0.34 20.00
CA PHE A 148 -22.49 0.70 20.52
C PHE A 148 -22.37 2.16 20.99
N LYS A 149 -23.19 3.08 20.46
CA LYS A 149 -23.16 4.50 20.87
C LYS A 149 -23.84 4.75 22.23
N TYR A 150 -24.99 4.12 22.47
CA TYR A 150 -25.85 4.45 23.61
C TYR A 150 -26.17 3.26 24.52
N LYS A 151 -25.59 2.09 24.25
CA LYS A 151 -25.74 0.82 24.98
C LYS A 151 -27.19 0.38 25.26
N LYS A 152 -28.16 0.89 24.49
CA LYS A 152 -29.57 0.46 24.52
C LYS A 152 -29.79 -0.73 23.58
N THR A 153 -30.55 -1.72 24.03
CA THR A 153 -30.97 -2.87 23.23
C THR A 153 -32.14 -2.50 22.31
N GLY A 154 -32.31 -3.24 21.21
CA GLY A 154 -33.40 -3.00 20.24
C GLY A 154 -33.00 -2.30 18.95
N HIS A 155 -31.74 -1.84 18.82
CA HIS A 155 -31.17 -1.39 17.54
C HIS A 155 -29.63 -1.48 17.56
N ILE A 156 -29.01 -1.54 16.38
CA ILE A 156 -27.54 -1.45 16.22
C ILE A 156 -27.12 -0.03 15.82
N ALA A 157 -25.84 0.31 16.01
CA ALA A 157 -25.32 1.67 15.79
C ALA A 157 -25.59 2.26 14.39
N ARG A 158 -25.72 1.40 13.37
CA ARG A 158 -26.04 1.80 11.99
C ARG A 158 -27.45 2.37 11.82
N TYR A 159 -28.38 2.00 12.70
CA TYR A 159 -29.79 2.40 12.65
C TYR A 159 -30.18 3.20 13.91
N CYS A 160 -29.21 3.88 14.54
CA CYS A 160 -29.47 4.70 15.71
C CYS A 160 -30.02 6.07 15.31
N THR A 161 -31.22 6.39 15.79
CA THR A 161 -31.92 7.65 15.55
C THR A 161 -31.74 8.67 16.68
N ALA A 162 -30.96 8.35 17.71
CA ALA A 162 -30.70 9.26 18.82
C ALA A 162 -29.66 10.34 18.42
N VAL A 163 -30.04 11.60 18.60
CA VAL A 163 -29.20 12.78 18.35
C VAL A 163 -28.21 12.98 19.50
N ASP A 164 -26.92 13.12 19.17
CA ASP A 164 -25.83 13.32 20.14
C ASP A 164 -26.02 14.66 20.87
N SER A 165 -26.13 14.66 22.20
CA SER A 165 -26.39 15.86 23.02
C SER A 165 -25.15 16.69 23.36
N THR A 166 -24.02 16.47 22.68
CA THR A 166 -22.80 17.27 22.85
C THR A 166 -22.81 18.47 21.90
N THR A 167 -23.64 19.48 22.20
CA THR A 167 -23.43 20.88 21.73
C THR A 167 -24.41 21.82 22.44
N LYS A 168 -23.90 22.63 23.36
CA LYS A 168 -24.45 23.88 23.95
C LYS A 168 -23.37 24.36 24.94
N LYS A 169 -22.81 25.57 24.97
CA LYS A 169 -22.95 26.91 24.35
C LYS A 169 -21.51 27.53 24.46
N ALA A 170 -21.08 28.60 23.79
CA ALA A 170 -21.72 29.90 23.66
C ALA A 170 -21.08 30.77 22.56
N SER A 171 -21.93 31.63 22.03
CA SER A 171 -21.71 32.81 21.21
C SER A 171 -21.01 33.95 21.97
N ALA A 172 -20.09 34.65 21.31
CA ALA A 172 -19.93 36.11 21.43
C ALA A 172 -19.22 36.62 20.16
N GLY A 173 -19.89 37.49 19.41
CA GLY A 173 -19.36 38.12 18.20
C GLY A 173 -18.50 39.34 18.51
N VAL A 174 -17.49 39.56 17.68
CA VAL A 174 -16.88 40.88 17.45
C VAL A 174 -16.65 41.00 15.94
N VAL A 175 -17.01 42.17 15.40
CA VAL A 175 -17.12 42.51 13.98
C VAL A 175 -16.05 43.58 13.65
N VAL A 176 -15.59 43.54 12.38
CA VAL A 176 -14.76 44.53 11.62
C VAL A 176 -13.28 44.68 12.09
N LYS A 177 -12.24 44.75 11.24
CA LYS A 177 -12.10 45.33 9.90
C LYS A 177 -11.08 44.59 9.02
N THR A 178 -11.45 44.44 7.75
CA THR A 178 -10.55 44.22 6.62
C THR A 178 -9.70 45.46 6.38
N THR A 179 -8.38 45.28 6.29
CA THR A 179 -7.48 46.24 5.65
C THR A 179 -6.69 45.48 4.59
N GLU A 180 -7.00 45.80 3.34
CA GLU A 180 -6.16 45.53 2.19
C GLU A 180 -4.86 46.32 2.33
N VAL A 181 -3.70 45.68 2.06
CA VAL A 181 -2.48 46.41 1.72
C VAL A 181 -1.73 45.66 0.62
N ASN A 182 -1.99 46.12 -0.59
CA ASN A 182 -1.05 46.49 -1.67
C ASN A 182 0.14 45.58 -2.02
N THR A 183 0.08 45.10 -3.26
CA THR A 183 1.17 44.57 -4.09
C THR A 183 2.15 45.67 -4.53
N ALA A 184 3.41 45.67 -4.05
CA ALA A 184 4.58 46.15 -4.78
C ALA A 184 5.86 45.96 -3.95
N GLU A 185 6.98 45.67 -4.64
CA GLU A 185 8.36 45.56 -4.14
C GLU A 185 8.64 44.33 -3.24
N VAL A 186 9.61 43.45 -3.51
CA VAL A 186 10.99 43.76 -3.87
C VAL A 186 11.53 42.71 -4.85
N ARG A 187 11.78 43.14 -6.09
CA ARG A 187 12.77 42.51 -6.97
C ARG A 187 14.15 42.86 -6.43
N ASN A 188 14.87 41.92 -5.85
CA ASN A 188 16.32 41.73 -5.99
C ASN A 188 16.78 40.77 -4.91
N LEU A 189 17.44 39.69 -5.31
CA LEU A 189 18.76 39.29 -4.80
C LEU A 189 19.18 38.07 -5.63
N GLY A 190 19.58 38.34 -6.87
CA GLY A 190 20.43 37.42 -7.61
C GLY A 190 21.88 37.65 -7.18
N ARG A 191 22.53 36.64 -6.61
CA ARG A 191 23.92 36.23 -6.92
C ARG A 191 24.27 34.96 -6.13
N ALA A 192 24.49 33.85 -6.85
CA ALA A 192 25.09 32.64 -6.31
C ALA A 192 26.62 32.84 -6.13
N PRO A 193 27.26 32.28 -5.09
CA PRO A 193 28.71 32.23 -5.01
C PRO A 193 29.27 31.06 -5.83
N ARG A 194 30.31 31.37 -6.60
CA ARG A 194 31.11 30.47 -7.42
C ARG A 194 32.21 29.88 -6.53
N TRP A 195 32.15 28.58 -6.26
CA TRP A 195 33.18 27.86 -5.51
C TRP A 195 34.41 27.67 -6.40
N ARG A 196 35.58 27.92 -5.82
CA ARG A 196 36.91 27.80 -6.43
C ARG A 196 37.61 26.57 -5.86
#